data_AF-A0A9X4R0R2-F1
#
_entry.id   AF-A0A9X4R0R2-F1
#
_cell.length_a   1.000
_cell.length_b   1.000
_cell.length_c   1.000
_cell.angle_alpha   90.00
_cell.angle_beta   90.00
_cell.angle_gamma   90.00
#
_symmetry.space_group_name_H-M   'P 1'
#
loop_
_entity.id
_entity.type
_entity.pdbx_description
1 polymer ?
#
loop_
_entity_poly.entity_id
_entity_poly.type
_entity_poly.pdbx_seq_one_letter_code
_entity_poly.pdbx_strand_id
1 'polypeptide(L)' 'MRYLMTFIWAVLLLQMVNFVLNSLNSGPALNVINPIIIAVIFTIVVAILDPILKPSKGSSQYES' A
#
# COMPACT_ATOMS: atom_id res chain seq x y z
N MET A 1 -13.27 -1.53 2.32
CA MET A 1 -13.03 -2.02 0.94
C MET A 1 -11.77 -1.39 0.31
N ARG A 2 -11.67 -0.05 0.17
CA ARG A 2 -10.50 0.61 -0.48
C ARG A 2 -9.14 0.20 0.11
N TYR A 3 -8.96 0.25 1.44
CA TYR A 3 -7.67 -0.04 2.09
C TYR A 3 -7.22 -1.51 1.99
N LEU A 4 -8.16 -2.45 2.04
CA LEU A 4 -7.85 -3.88 1.88
C LEU A 4 -7.36 -4.17 0.46
N MET A 5 -7.98 -3.55 -0.55
CA MET A 5 -7.54 -3.67 -1.93
C MET A 5 -6.15 -3.04 -2.13
N THR A 6 -5.87 -1.89 -1.49
CA THR A 6 -4.55 -1.26 -1.53
C THR A 6 -3.48 -2.14 -0.90
N PHE A 7 -3.81 -2.84 0.20
CA PHE A 7 -2.92 -3.82 0.81
C PHE A 7 -2.59 -4.97 -0.15
N ILE A 8 -3.61 -5.59 -0.76
CA ILE A 8 -3.42 -6.69 -1.73
C ILE A 8 -2.50 -6.25 -2.88
N TRP A 9 -2.77 -5.08 -3.45
CA TRP A 9 -1.94 -4.51 -4.51
C TRP A 9 -0.52 -4.18 -4.05
N ALA A 10 -0.35 -3.61 -2.86
CA ALA A 10 0.96 -3.31 -2.30
C ALA A 10 1.78 -4.59 -2.10
N VAL A 11 1.18 -5.65 -1.54
CA VAL A 11 1.85 -6.95 -1.38
C VAL A 11 2.30 -7.51 -2.72
N LEU A 12 1.41 -7.50 -3.73
CA LEU A 12 1.71 -8.06 -5.05
C LEU A 12 2.85 -7.31 -5.75
N LEU A 13 2.81 -5.97 -5.74
CA LEU A 13 3.87 -5.14 -6.32
C LEU A 13 5.20 -5.30 -5.57
N LEU A 14 5.18 -5.31 -4.24
CA LEU A 14 6.41 -5.47 -3.46
C LEU A 14 7.05 -6.85 -3.65
N GLN A 15 6.25 -7.91 -3.82
CA GLN A 15 6.79 -9.22 -4.17
C GLN A 15 7.46 -9.22 -5.54
N MET A 16 6.88 -8.53 -6.53
CA MET A 16 7.48 -8.41 -7.86
C MET A 16 8.79 -7.62 -7.83
N VAL A 17 8.84 -6.50 -7.09
CA VAL A 17 10.08 -5.72 -6.91
C VAL A 17 11.14 -6.57 -6.18
N ASN A 18 10.76 -7.30 -5.13
CA ASN A 18 11.66 -8.20 -4.42
C ASN A 18 12.20 -9.32 -5.32
N PHE A 19 11.35 -9.91 -6.16
CA PHE A 19 11.76 -10.90 -7.14
C PHE A 19 12.78 -10.33 -8.14
N VAL A 20 12.54 -9.13 -8.68
CA VAL A 20 13.46 -8.45 -9.60
C VAL A 20 14.80 -8.17 -8.90
N LEU A 21 14.79 -7.61 -7.70
CA LEU A 21 16.01 -7.32 -6.95
C LEU A 21 16.83 -8.58 -6.64
N ASN A 22 16.15 -9.67 -6.27
CA ASN A 22 16.81 -10.93 -5.96
C ASN A 22 17.39 -11.60 -7.23
N SER A 23 16.68 -11.48 -8.36
CA SER A 23 17.16 -11.90 -9.69
C SER A 23 18.44 -11.16 -10.11
N LEU A 24 18.52 -9.84 -9.87
CA LEU A 24 19.69 -9.03 -10.22
C LEU A 24 20.93 -9.37 -9.38
N ASN A 25 20.74 -9.70 -8.11
CA ASN A 25 21.84 -9.97 -7.18
C ASN A 25 22.32 -11.43 -7.21
N SER A 26 21.76 -12.29 -8.08
CA SER A 26 21.95 -13.75 -8.01
C SER A 26 21.77 -14.28 -6.57
N GLY A 27 20.81 -13.68 -5.86
CA GLY A 27 20.74 -13.76 -4.40
C GLY A 27 20.25 -15.12 -3.89
N PRO A 28 20.42 -15.40 -2.58
CA PRO A 28 19.90 -16.61 -1.97
C PRO A 28 18.36 -16.60 -1.95
N ALA A 29 17.76 -17.69 -1.44
CA ALA A 29 16.32 -17.93 -1.43
C ALA A 29 15.46 -16.67 -1.15
N LEU A 30 14.38 -16.52 -1.92
CA LEU A 30 13.47 -15.37 -1.88
C LEU A 30 12.92 -15.14 -0.47
N ASN A 31 13.29 -14.03 0.17
CA ASN A 31 12.68 -13.59 1.41
C ASN A 31 11.32 -12.94 1.12
N VAL A 32 10.25 -13.72 1.29
CA VAL A 32 8.87 -13.28 1.08
C VAL A 32 8.27 -12.53 2.28
N ILE A 33 8.94 -12.53 3.44
CA ILE A 33 8.45 -11.92 4.68
C ILE A 33 8.69 -10.40 4.68
N ASN A 34 9.89 -9.96 4.33
CA ASN A 34 10.23 -8.53 4.28
C ASN A 34 9.24 -7.69 3.42
N PRO A 35 8.88 -8.11 2.19
CA PRO A 35 7.93 -7.37 1.36
C PRO A 35 6.53 -7.27 1.98
N ILE A 36 6.08 -8.30 2.71
CA ILE A 36 4.77 -8.31 3.37
C ILE A 36 4.75 -7.29 4.52
N ILE A 37 5.81 -7.25 5.34
CA ILE A 37 5.93 -6.28 6.44
C ILE A 37 5.89 -4.85 5.89
N ILE A 38 6.65 -4.58 4.83
CA ILE A 38 6.65 -3.24 4.21
C ILE A 38 5.27 -2.92 3.62
N ALA A 39 4.58 -3.87 3.00
CA ALA A 39 3.23 -3.65 2.46
C ALA A 39 2.20 -3.33 3.56
N VAL A 40 2.30 -3.94 4.75
CA VAL A 40 1.47 -3.59 5.92
C VAL A 40 1.73 -2.15 6.33
N ILE A 41 3.00 -1.76 6.50
CA ILE A 41 3.39 -0.40 6.89
C ILE A 41 2.91 0.63 5.85
N PHE A 42 3.13 0.35 4.56
CA PHE A 42 2.69 1.21 3.47
C PHE A 42 1.17 1.43 3.48
N THR A 43 0.41 0.37 3.74
CA THR A 43 -1.06 0.45 3.81
C THR A 43 -1.51 1.31 4.98
N ILE A 44 -0.86 1.21 6.14
CA ILE A 44 -1.14 2.05 7.31
C ILE A 44 -0.88 3.52 6.97
N VAL A 45 0.26 3.82 6.33
CA VAL A 45 0.60 5.19 5.90
C VAL A 45 -0.45 5.75 4.95
N VAL A 46 -0.89 4.97 3.95
CA VAL A 46 -1.95 5.38 3.01
C VAL A 46 -3.28 5.60 3.73
N ALA A 47 -3.65 4.74 4.69
CA ALA A 47 -4.88 4.88 5.46
C ALA A 47 -4.91 6.15 6.31
N ILE A 48 -3.76 6.61 6.80
CA ILE A 48 -3.63 7.87 7.56
C ILE A 48 -3.59 9.08 6.61
N LEU A 49 -2.94 8.98 5.45
CA LEU A 49 -2.86 10.06 4.48
C LEU A 49 -4.19 10.35 3.77
N ASP A 50 -5.01 9.32 3.50
CA ASP A 50 -6.29 9.46 2.80
C ASP A 50 -7.25 10.47 3.47
N PRO A 51 -7.49 10.48 4.80
CA PRO A 51 -8.31 11.51 5.45
C PRO A 51 -7.63 12.89 5.51
N ILE A 52 -6.30 12.97 5.51
CA ILE A 52 -5.55 14.24 5.50
C ILE A 52 -5.65 14.92 4.13
N LEU A 53 -5.58 14.14 3.07
CA LEU A 53 -5.66 14.60 1.68
C LEU A 53 -7.10 14.86 1.23
N LYS A 54 -8.09 14.32 1.94
CA LYS A 54 -9.49 14.55 1.61
C LYS A 54 -9.90 15.93 2.12
N PRO A 55 -10.20 16.91 1.23
CA PRO A 55 -10.73 18.18 1.68
C PRO A 55 -12.02 17.92 2.46
N SER A 56 -12.14 18.56 3.63
CA SER A 56 -13.39 18.59 4.39
C SER A 56 -14.47 19.08 3.44
N LYS A 57 -15.34 18.18 2.98
CA LYS A 57 -16.58 18.58 2.32
C LYS A 57 -17.43 19.20 3.42
N GLY A 58 -17.26 20.51 3.59
CA GLY A 58 -18.21 21.33 4.31
C GLY A 58 -19.59 21.02 3.76
N SER A 59 -20.47 20.64 4.67
CA SER A 59 -21.90 20.49 4.43
C SER A 59 -22.48 21.81 3.95
N SER A 60 -22.41 22.11 2.65
CA SER A 60 -23.35 23.03 2.05
C SER A 60 -24.63 22.26 1.77
N GLN A 61 -25.49 22.27 2.79
CA GLN A 61 -26.91 22.02 2.65
C GLN A 61 -27.43 22.88 1.50
N TYR A 62 -27.77 22.22 0.39
CA TYR A 62 -28.77 22.70 -0.53
C TYR A 62 -29.93 21.74 -0.38
N GLU A 63 -30.80 22.03 0.57
CA GLU A 63 -32.17 21.54 0.52
C GLU A 63 -33.04 22.80 0.42
N SER A 64 -33.73 22.85 -0.72
CA SER A 64 -34.58 23.94 -1.21
C SER A 64 -35.95 23.89 -0.57
#